data_AF-D7A5G6-F1
#
_entry.id   AF-D7A5G6-F1
#
_cell.length_a   1.000
_cell.length_b   1.000
_cell.length_c   1.000
_cell.angle_alpha   90.00
_cell.angle_beta   90.00
_cell.angle_gamma   90.00
#
_symmetry.space_group_name_H-M   'P 1'
#
loop_
_entity.id
_entity.type
_entity.pdbx_description
1 polymer ?
#
loop_
_entity_poly.entity_id
_entity_poly.type
_entity_poly.pdbx_seq_one_letter_code
_entity_poly.pdbx_strand_id
1 'polypeptide(L)' 'MGRMFIDCREVPSEKNCTVAIAADNERELLDAVVQHAVSVHGAKDTPEFRKELKQAIHQGTPPMQVHRAA' A
#
# COMPACT_ATOMS: atom_id res chain seq x y z
N MET A 1 18.05 -7.80 1.05
CA MET A 1 16.62 -7.95 0.78
C MET A 1 15.91 -7.76 2.11
N GLY A 2 14.97 -6.82 2.17
CA GLY A 2 14.18 -6.54 3.36
C GLY A 2 12.70 -6.71 3.01
N ARG A 3 11.92 -7.27 3.93
CA ARG A 3 10.46 -7.26 3.85
C ARG A 3 10.00 -5.80 3.74
N MET A 4 9.08 -5.50 2.84
CA MET A 4 8.50 -4.17 2.65
C MET A 4 6.99 -4.29 2.61
N PHE A 5 6.28 -3.22 2.98
CA PHE A 5 4.81 -3.22 2.91
C PHE A 5 4.22 -1.83 2.62
N ILE A 6 3.01 -1.83 2.09
CA ILE A 6 2.10 -0.68 2.07
C ILE A 6 0.83 -1.08 2.79
N ASP A 7 0.37 -0.22 3.69
CA ASP A 7 -0.81 -0.46 4.50
C ASP A 7 -1.97 0.44 4.05
N CYS A 8 -2.99 -0.13 3.40
CA CYS A 8 -4.14 0.64 2.93
C CYS A 8 -4.96 1.24 4.08
N ARG A 9 -4.75 0.80 5.32
CA ARG A 9 -5.43 1.32 6.52
C ARG A 9 -4.96 2.73 6.90
N GLU A 10 -3.75 3.11 6.47
CA GLU A 10 -3.14 4.42 6.73
C GLU A 10 -3.71 5.53 5.84
N VAL A 11 -4.31 5.15 4.71
CA VAL A 11 -4.92 6.11 3.78
C VAL A 11 -6.39 6.31 4.17
N PRO A 12 -6.86 7.55 4.35
CA PRO A 12 -8.28 7.81 4.53
C PRO A 12 -9.01 7.46 3.23
N SER A 13 -9.66 6.29 3.21
CA SER A 13 -10.41 5.82 2.05
C SER A 13 -11.84 5.49 2.44
N GLU A 14 -12.80 5.87 1.58
CA GLU A 14 -14.22 5.57 1.74
C GLU A 14 -14.50 4.06 1.84
N LYS A 15 -13.61 3.23 1.30
CA LYS A 15 -13.75 1.77 1.28
C LYS A 15 -13.47 1.10 2.64
N ASN A 16 -12.98 1.84 3.65
CA ASN A 16 -12.57 1.27 4.95
C ASN A 16 -11.67 0.03 4.80
N CYS A 17 -10.71 0.09 3.87
CA CYS A 17 -9.88 -1.05 3.53
C CYS A 17 -9.00 -1.47 4.71
N THR A 18 -9.00 -2.76 5.03
CA THR A 18 -8.23 -3.37 6.13
C THR A 18 -6.99 -4.12 5.63
N VAL A 19 -6.67 -4.00 4.34
CA VAL A 19 -5.59 -4.76 3.69
C VAL A 19 -4.25 -4.07 3.91
N ALA A 20 -3.24 -4.85 4.28
CA ALA A 20 -1.84 -4.48 4.17
C ALA A 20 -1.15 -5.47 3.23
N ILE A 21 -0.38 -4.97 2.28
CA ILE A 21 0.28 -5.78 1.24
C ILE A 21 1.78 -5.73 1.52
N ALA A 22 2.43 -6.88 1.56
CA ALA A 22 3.86 -6.99 1.82
C ALA A 22 4.56 -7.90 0.81
N ALA A 23 5.77 -7.52 0.41
CA ALA A 23 6.61 -8.29 -0.50
C ALA A 23 8.10 -8.12 -0.15
N ASP A 24 8.95 -8.92 -0.78
CA ASP A 24 10.40 -8.93 -0.50
C ASP A 24 11.20 -8.05 -1.48
N ASN A 25 10.53 -7.45 -2.47
CA ASN A 25 11.10 -6.45 -3.37
C ASN A 25 10.08 -5.34 -3.72
N GLU A 26 10.60 -4.14 -4.01
CA GLU A 26 9.80 -2.95 -4.29
C GLU A 26 8.90 -3.11 -5.54
N ARG A 27 9.39 -3.74 -6.61
CA ARG A 27 8.63 -3.88 -7.85
C ARG A 27 7.38 -4.74 -7.64
N GLU A 28 7.55 -5.91 -7.04
CA GLU A 28 6.45 -6.82 -6.70
C GLU A 28 5.43 -6.16 -5.77
N LEU A 29 5.92 -5.43 -4.75
CA LEU A 29 5.05 -4.70 -3.83
C LEU A 29 4.20 -3.66 -4.58
N LEU A 30 4.83 -2.85 -5.42
CA LEU A 30 4.13 -1.81 -6.18
C LEU A 30 3.13 -2.39 -7.15
N ASP A 31 3.47 -3.45 -7.88
CA ASP A 31 2.55 -4.07 -8.83
C ASP A 31 1.31 -4.63 -8.10
N ALA A 32 1.49 -5.28 -6.95
CA ALA A 32 0.39 -5.78 -6.15
C ALA A 32 -0.49 -4.65 -5.57
N VAL A 33 0.13 -3.58 -5.06
CA VAL A 33 -0.60 -2.45 -4.49
C VAL A 33 -1.36 -1.67 -5.55
N VAL A 34 -0.78 -1.47 -6.73
CA VAL A 34 -1.46 -0.83 -7.86
C VAL A 34 -2.66 -1.66 -8.30
N GLN A 35 -2.51 -2.99 -8.43
CA GLN A 35 -3.63 -3.87 -8.75
C GLN A 35 -4.78 -3.76 -7.73
N HIS A 36 -4.45 -3.70 -6.44
CA HIS A 36 -5.44 -3.49 -5.38
C HIS A 36 -6.11 -2.10 -5.49
N ALA A 37 -5.31 -1.04 -5.65
CA ALA A 37 -5.81 0.32 -5.76
C ALA A 37 -6.74 0.50 -6.97
N VAL A 38 -6.41 -0.07 -8.13
CA VAL A 38 -7.26 -0.01 -9.33
C VAL A 38 -8.54 -0.82 -9.12
N SER A 39 -8.42 -2.07 -8.67
CA SER A 39 -9.56 -3.00 -8.62
C SER A 39 -10.54 -2.71 -7.48
N VAL A 40 -10.04 -2.27 -6.32
CA VAL A 40 -10.83 -2.08 -5.10
C VAL A 40 -11.20 -0.61 -4.88
N HIS A 41 -10.24 0.29 -5.13
CA HIS A 41 -10.40 1.72 -4.91
C HIS A 41 -10.72 2.52 -6.18
N GLY A 42 -10.72 1.89 -7.36
CA GLY A 42 -10.98 2.57 -8.63
C GLY A 42 -9.90 3.58 -9.01
N ALA A 43 -8.72 3.49 -8.41
CA ALA A 43 -7.58 4.33 -8.77
C ALA A 43 -7.16 4.08 -10.22
N LYS A 44 -6.46 5.05 -10.82
CA LYS A 44 -5.87 4.87 -12.15
C LYS A 44 -4.41 4.49 -11.99
N ASP A 45 -3.99 3.48 -12.75
CA ASP A 45 -2.56 3.14 -12.86
C ASP A 45 -1.86 4.18 -13.74
N THR A 46 -1.27 5.19 -13.10
CA THR A 46 -0.44 6.20 -13.75
C THR A 46 0.99 6.21 -13.19
N PRO A 47 1.99 6.67 -13.96
CA PRO A 47 3.36 6.81 -13.46
C PRO A 47 3.46 7.69 -12.21
N GLU A 48 2.65 8.74 -12.12
CA GLU A 48 2.58 9.64 -10.97
C GLU A 48 2.05 8.92 -9.73
N PHE A 49 0.95 8.15 -9.89
CA PHE A 49 0.39 7.36 -8.81
C PHE A 49 1.37 6.30 -8.29
N ARG A 50 2.09 5.63 -9.20
CA ARG A 50 3.16 4.69 -8.83
C ARG A 50 4.30 5.37 -8.06
N LYS A 51 4.62 6.62 -8.39
CA LYS A 51 5.63 7.41 -7.67
C LYS A 51 5.16 7.80 -6.27
N GLU A 52 3.89 8.14 -6.11
CA GLU A 52 3.28 8.40 -4.79
C GLU A 52 3.29 7.14 -3.92
N LEU A 53 2.89 5.99 -4.47
CA LEU A 53 2.91 4.70 -3.75
C LEU A 53 4.31 4.31 -3.26
N LYS A 54 5.36 4.63 -4.03
CA LYS A 54 6.75 4.42 -3.59
C LYS A 54 7.09 5.16 -2.30
N GLN A 55 6.51 6.35 -2.10
CA GLN A 55 6.72 7.14 -0.88
C GLN A 55 5.98 6.58 0.33
N ALA A 56 4.97 5.71 0.10
CA ALA A 56 4.20 5.04 1.14
C ALA A 56 4.77 3.66 1.54
N ILE A 57 5.94 3.28 1.01
CA ILE A 57 6.57 1.99 1.35
C ILE A 57 7.22 2.08 2.73
N HIS A 58 6.84 1.14 3.58
CA HIS A 58 7.46 0.89 4.88
C HIS A 58 8.39 -0.32 4.83
N GLN A 59 9.42 -0.32 5.66
CA GLN A 59 10.31 -1.47 5.85
C GLN A 59 9.78 -2.38 6.97
N GLY A 60 9.93 -3.68 6.81
CA GLY A 60 9.53 -4.70 7.77
C GLY A 60 8.18 -5.34 7.46
N THR A 61 7.48 -5.77 8.51
CA THR A 61 6.17 -6.43 8.43
C THR A 61 5.10 -5.46 8.92
N PRO A 62 3.93 -5.38 8.26
CA PRO A 62 2.85 -4.50 8.71
C PRO A 62 2.45 -4.82 10.16
N PRO A 63 2.16 -3.80 10.99
CA PRO A 63 1.74 -4.01 12.35
C PRO A 63 0.35 -4.66 12.41
N MET A 64 0.11 -5.43 13.47
CA MET A 64 -1.21 -6.06 13.71
C MET A 64 -2.32 -5.03 13.86
N GLN A 65 -2.02 -3.89 14.49
CA GLN A 65 -2.92 -2.75 14.66
C GLN A 65 -2.31 -1.50 14.03
N VAL A 66 -3.14 -0.70 13.40
CA VAL A 66 -2.74 0.61 12.89
C VAL A 66 -3.11 1.62 13.95
N HIS A 67 -2.10 2.24 14.55
CA HIS A 67 -2.33 3.41 15.38
C HIS A 67 -2.68 4.57 14.45
N ARG A 68 -3.97 4.71 14.15
CA ARG A 68 -4.48 5.94 13.55
C ARG A 68 -4.25 7.05 14.57
N ALA A 69 -3.44 8.05 14.22
CA ALA A 69 -3.44 9.29 14.97
C ALA A 69 -4.88 9.79 15.00
N ALA A 70 -5.41 10.00 16.21
CA ALA A 70 -6.78 10.44 16.45
C ALA A 70 -7.07 11.79 15.79
#